data_AF-A0A1C9ZYM1-F1
#
_entry.id   AF-A0A1C9ZYM1-F1
#
_cell.length_a   1.000
_cell.length_b   1.000
_cell.length_c   1.000
_cell.angle_alpha   90.00
_cell.angle_beta   90.00
_cell.angle_gamma   90.00
#
_symmetry.space_group_name_H-M   'P 1'
#
loop_
_entity.id
_entity.type
_entity.pdbx_description
1 polymer ?
#
loop_
_entity_poly.entity_id
_entity_poly.type
_entity_poly.pdbx_seq_one_letter_code
_entity_poly.pdbx_strand_id
1 'polypeptide(L)'
;MKNKNVNRYRMGWLIVLFDLPTDTKDERRQATKFRNGLLDLGYLMLQYSVYARCAVTLDKKKGFINDIKKIAPTTGNVQCYFITDIQWEECITITKTKEKAARQIDNKDNISEQLQFW
;
A
#
# COMPACT_ATOMS: atom_id res chain seq x y z
N MET A 1 -14.18 -37.20 10.96
CA MET A 1 -13.27 -36.26 10.27
C MET A 1 -13.80 -34.84 10.48
N LYS A 2 -13.09 -33.99 11.24
CA LYS A 2 -13.52 -32.61 11.48
C LYS A 2 -13.35 -31.83 10.17
N ASN A 3 -14.46 -31.45 9.53
CA ASN A 3 -14.46 -30.43 8.48
C ASN A 3 -13.93 -29.13 9.10
N LYS A 4 -12.61 -28.92 9.01
CA LYS A 4 -12.04 -27.59 9.18
C LYS A 4 -12.58 -26.79 8.01
N ASN A 5 -13.62 -25.99 8.26
CA ASN A 5 -13.92 -24.82 7.45
C ASN A 5 -12.64 -23.97 7.44
N VAL A 6 -11.75 -24.23 6.48
CA VAL A 6 -10.59 -23.38 6.22
C VAL A 6 -11.20 -22.12 5.65
N ASN A 7 -11.43 -21.16 6.53
CA ASN A 7 -11.91 -19.83 6.21
C ASN A 7 -11.01 -19.27 5.09
N ARG A 8 -11.53 -19.20 3.86
CA ARG A 8 -10.79 -18.83 2.65
C ARG A 8 -10.36 -17.35 2.61
N TYR A 9 -10.57 -16.61 3.69
CA TYR A 9 -10.19 -15.21 3.85
C TYR A 9 -8.99 -15.05 4.79
N ARG A 10 -7.93 -15.84 4.58
CA ARG A 10 -6.81 -15.93 5.53
C ARG A 10 -5.67 -14.95 5.30
N MET A 11 -5.71 -14.17 4.23
CA MET A 11 -4.66 -13.21 3.91
C MET A 11 -5.15 -12.28 2.79
N GLY A 12 -4.77 -11.01 2.84
CA GLY A 12 -5.12 -10.01 1.85
C GLY A 12 -4.25 -8.78 2.00
N TRP A 13 -4.37 -7.83 1.08
CA TRP A 13 -3.57 -6.62 1.02
C TRP A 13 -4.44 -5.41 1.28
N LEU A 14 -3.96 -4.51 2.13
CA LEU A 14 -4.53 -3.18 2.30
C LEU A 14 -3.74 -2.20 1.42
N ILE A 15 -4.35 -1.76 0.34
CA ILE A 15 -3.82 -0.75 -0.57
C ILE A 15 -4.30 0.62 -0.11
N VAL A 16 -3.39 1.58 -0.02
CA VAL A 16 -3.64 2.99 0.26
C VAL A 16 -3.30 3.78 -0.99
N LEU A 17 -4.29 4.50 -1.51
CA LEU A 17 -4.12 5.47 -2.58
C LEU A 17 -4.36 6.84 -2.01
N PHE A 18 -3.62 7.83 -2.49
CA PHE A 18 -3.84 9.20 -2.08
C PHE A 18 -3.66 10.19 -3.22
N ASP A 19 -4.34 11.31 -3.09
CA ASP A 19 -4.12 12.49 -3.93
C ASP A 19 -4.09 13.70 -3.00
N LEU A 20 -2.90 14.24 -2.80
CA LEU A 20 -2.65 15.30 -1.82
C LEU A 20 -2.17 16.55 -2.55
N PRO A 21 -2.67 17.74 -2.19
CA PRO A 21 -2.19 18.98 -2.80
C PRO A 21 -0.70 19.18 -2.50
N THR A 22 0.00 19.89 -3.39
CA THR A 22 1.45 20.14 -3.28
C THR A 22 1.88 21.53 -3.75
N ASP A 23 0.93 22.46 -3.91
CA ASP A 23 1.19 23.78 -4.49
C ASP A 23 1.96 24.67 -3.50
N THR A 24 1.62 24.58 -2.21
CA THR A 24 2.28 25.32 -1.14
C THR A 24 3.37 24.50 -0.43
N LYS A 25 4.27 25.19 0.26
CA LYS A 25 5.34 24.54 1.05
C LYS A 25 4.77 23.66 2.17
N ASP A 26 3.68 24.09 2.78
CA ASP A 26 3.04 23.35 3.88
C ASP A 26 2.33 22.11 3.37
N GLU A 27 1.64 22.20 2.23
CA GLU A 27 1.03 21.03 1.57
C GLU A 27 2.09 19.99 1.17
N ARG A 28 3.20 20.40 0.56
CA ARG A 28 4.32 19.49 0.26
C ARG A 28 4.87 18.81 1.51
N ARG A 29 4.97 19.55 2.62
CA ARG A 29 5.43 19.01 3.91
C ARG A 29 4.44 17.99 4.45
N GLN A 30 3.14 18.25 4.38
CA GLN A 30 2.10 17.31 4.82
C GLN A 30 2.07 16.05 3.96
N ALA A 31 2.14 16.19 2.63
CA ALA A 31 2.22 15.05 1.71
C ALA A 31 3.45 14.17 1.98
N THR A 32 4.61 14.81 2.18
CA THR A 32 5.85 14.10 2.54
C THR A 32 5.72 13.39 3.88
N LYS A 33 5.12 14.04 4.88
CA LYS A 33 4.89 13.46 6.21
C LYS A 33 3.96 12.24 6.14
N PHE A 34 2.88 12.32 5.38
CA PHE A 34 1.95 11.20 5.21
C PHE A 34 2.62 10.02 4.52
N ARG A 35 3.35 10.27 3.43
CA ARG A 35 4.16 9.25 2.74
C ARG A 35 5.13 8.55 3.69
N ASN A 36 5.91 9.31 4.45
CA ASN A 36 6.89 8.74 5.37
C ASN A 36 6.19 7.97 6.49
N GLY A 37 5.06 8.44 7.00
CA GLY A 37 4.25 7.70 7.96
C GLY A 37 3.75 6.35 7.43
N LEU A 38 3.40 6.25 6.14
CA LEU A 38 3.07 4.95 5.52
C LEU A 38 4.28 4.01 5.51
N LEU A 39 5.47 4.51 5.17
CA LEU A 39 6.70 3.73 5.19
C LEU A 39 7.05 3.26 6.60
N ASP A 40 6.93 4.13 7.61
CA ASP A 40 7.17 3.82 9.02
C ASP A 40 6.18 2.77 9.55
N LEU A 41 4.94 2.79 9.03
CA LEU A 41 3.94 1.77 9.29
C LEU A 41 4.19 0.47 8.50
N GLY A 42 5.26 0.37 7.71
CA GLY A 42 5.63 -0.83 6.95
C GLY A 42 4.80 -1.06 5.70
N TYR A 43 4.27 0.01 5.09
CA TYR A 43 3.71 -0.07 3.74
C TYR A 43 4.81 -0.02 2.69
N LEU A 44 4.66 -0.83 1.65
CA LEU A 44 5.52 -0.84 0.47
C LEU A 44 4.97 0.12 -0.57
N MET A 45 5.85 0.92 -1.17
CA MET A 45 5.50 1.81 -2.29
C MET A 45 5.40 1.00 -3.58
N LEU A 46 4.23 0.96 -4.19
CA LEU A 46 4.00 0.27 -5.47
C LEU A 46 4.21 1.22 -6.66
N GLN A 47 3.63 2.42 -6.56
CA GLN A 47 3.72 3.50 -7.54
C GLN A 47 3.66 4.84 -6.78
N TYR A 48 3.80 5.96 -7.50
CA TYR A 48 3.51 7.26 -6.89
C TYR A 48 2.09 7.28 -6.34
N SER A 49 2.00 7.68 -5.08
CA SER A 49 0.76 7.76 -4.32
C SER A 49 -0.03 6.45 -4.16
N VAL A 50 0.61 5.30 -4.38
CA VAL A 50 0.00 3.96 -4.19
C VAL A 50 0.93 3.10 -3.33
N TYR A 51 0.40 2.67 -2.19
CA TYR A 51 1.14 1.91 -1.17
C TYR A 51 0.35 0.68 -0.75
N ALA A 52 1.01 -0.42 -0.38
CA ALA A 52 0.32 -1.63 0.07
C ALA A 52 1.00 -2.27 1.27
N ARG A 53 0.19 -2.95 2.10
CA ARG A 53 0.66 -3.73 3.24
C ARG A 53 -0.14 -5.02 3.37
N CYS A 54 0.54 -6.13 3.63
CA CYS A 54 -0.10 -7.41 3.92
C CYS A 54 -0.91 -7.31 5.22
N ALA A 55 -2.17 -7.73 5.15
CA ALA A 55 -3.14 -7.78 6.22
C ALA A 55 -3.68 -9.21 6.35
N VAL A 56 -2.97 -10.01 7.15
CA VAL A 56 -3.27 -11.42 7.44
C VAL A 56 -4.72 -11.66 7.93
N THR A 57 -5.36 -10.67 8.56
CA THR A 57 -6.75 -10.81 9.05
C THR A 57 -7.55 -9.53 8.89
N LEU A 58 -8.89 -9.68 8.84
CA LEU A 58 -9.82 -8.55 8.84
C LEU A 58 -9.70 -7.67 10.09
N ASP A 59 -9.29 -8.23 11.22
CA ASP A 59 -9.07 -7.44 12.44
C ASP A 59 -7.77 -6.63 12.37
N LYS A 60 -6.68 -7.20 11.81
CA LYS A 60 -5.48 -6.42 11.49
C LYS A 60 -5.79 -5.26 10.54
N LYS A 61 -6.63 -5.49 9.53
CA LYS A 61 -7.10 -4.44 8.62
C LYS A 61 -7.72 -3.26 9.39
N LYS A 62 -8.58 -3.50 10.38
CA LYS A 62 -9.20 -2.42 11.17
C LYS A 62 -8.14 -1.61 11.94
N GLY A 63 -7.15 -2.29 12.52
CA GLY A 63 -6.02 -1.64 13.19
C GLY A 63 -5.25 -0.73 12.23
N PHE A 64 -4.90 -1.24 11.06
CA PHE A 64 -4.18 -0.46 10.05
C PHE A 64 -4.98 0.75 9.54
N ILE A 65 -6.28 0.61 9.33
CA ILE A 65 -7.15 1.75 8.97
C ILE A 65 -7.12 2.81 10.07
N ASN A 66 -7.15 2.41 11.34
CA ASN A 66 -7.07 3.36 12.45
C ASN A 66 -5.71 4.05 12.50
N ASP A 67 -4.61 3.36 12.20
CA ASP A 67 -3.28 3.97 12.14
C ASP A 67 -3.15 4.95 10.97
N ILE A 68 -3.68 4.61 9.78
CA ILE A 68 -3.74 5.54 8.65
C ILE A 68 -4.52 6.80 9.03
N LYS A 69 -5.69 6.66 9.68
CA LYS A 69 -6.50 7.81 10.13
C LYS A 69 -5.74 8.75 11.06
N LYS A 70 -4.83 8.25 11.91
CA LYS A 70 -4.03 9.08 12.82
C LYS A 70 -2.99 9.92 12.08
N ILE A 71 -2.46 9.42 10.97
CA ILE A 71 -1.41 10.10 10.19
C ILE A 71 -1.96 10.85 8.98
N ALA A 72 -3.23 10.65 8.64
CA ALA A 72 -3.88 11.24 7.48
C ALA A 72 -3.75 12.77 7.48
N PRO A 73 -3.48 13.38 6.32
CA PRO A 73 -3.38 14.83 6.19
C PRO A 73 -4.76 15.48 6.33
N THR A 74 -4.79 16.78 6.61
CA THR A 74 -6.03 17.56 6.76
C THR A 74 -6.69 17.91 5.43
N THR A 75 -5.96 17.76 4.32
CA THR A 75 -6.38 18.14 2.96
C THR A 75 -6.04 17.04 1.97
N GLY A 76 -6.73 17.01 0.84
CA GLY A 76 -6.60 15.97 -0.16
C GLY A 76 -7.48 14.76 0.12
N ASN A 77 -7.25 13.68 -0.62
CA ASN A 77 -8.05 12.46 -0.55
C ASN A 77 -7.15 11.26 -0.24
N VAL A 78 -7.59 10.40 0.67
CA VAL A 78 -6.95 9.12 0.98
C VAL A 78 -8.00 8.02 0.90
N GLN A 79 -7.76 7.05 0.03
CA GLN A 79 -8.64 5.89 -0.18
C GLN A 79 -7.92 4.61 0.23
N CYS A 80 -8.65 3.68 0.83
CA CYS A 80 -8.12 2.40 1.27
C CYS A 80 -8.95 1.27 0.65
N TYR A 81 -8.31 0.39 -0.12
CA TYR A 81 -8.94 -0.82 -0.65
C TYR A 81 -8.35 -2.05 0.01
N PHE A 82 -9.20 -2.99 0.38
CA PHE A 82 -8.77 -4.31 0.79
C PHE A 82 -9.04 -5.27 -0.36
N ILE A 83 -8.00 -5.98 -0.78
CA ILE A 83 -8.08 -7.03 -1.79
C ILE A 83 -7.57 -8.34 -1.18
N THR A 84 -8.08 -9.47 -1.65
CA THR A 84 -7.56 -10.77 -1.21
C THR A 84 -6.23 -11.08 -1.90
N ASP A 85 -5.46 -12.00 -1.35
CA ASP A 85 -4.22 -12.45 -2.00
C ASP A 85 -4.46 -13.00 -3.41
N ILE A 86 -5.56 -13.74 -3.62
CA ILE A 86 -5.92 -14.26 -4.95
C ILE A 86 -6.16 -13.10 -5.94
N GLN A 87 -6.86 -12.04 -5.51
CA GLN A 87 -7.07 -10.85 -6.35
C GLN A 87 -5.76 -10.09 -6.61
N TRP A 88 -4.84 -10.10 -5.64
CA TRP A 88 -3.52 -9.51 -5.78
C TRP A 88 -2.66 -10.28 -6.78
N GLU A 89 -2.66 -11.62 -6.73
CA GLU A 89 -1.95 -12.48 -7.69
C GLU A 89 -2.44 -12.27 -9.13
N GLU A 90 -3.73 -11.96 -9.31
CA GLU A 90 -4.32 -11.65 -10.61
C GLU A 90 -4.02 -10.22 -11.11
N CYS A 91 -3.35 -9.37 -10.31
CA CYS A 91 -3.03 -8.00 -10.71
C CYS A 91 -2.01 -7.98 -11.85
N ILE A 92 -2.37 -7.32 -12.96
CA ILE A 92 -1.52 -7.17 -14.13
C ILE A 92 -0.81 -5.81 -14.09
N THR A 93 0.53 -5.83 -14.14
CA THR A 93 1.34 -4.62 -14.29
C THR A 93 1.69 -4.41 -15.76
N ILE A 94 1.27 -3.29 -16.33
CA ILE A 94 1.59 -2.90 -17.71
C ILE A 94 2.60 -1.76 -17.70
N THR A 95 3.81 -2.03 -18.19
CA THR A 95 4.88 -1.04 -18.28
C THR A 95 5.23 -0.79 -19.75
N LYS A 96 5.18 0.46 -20.20
CA LYS A 96 5.67 0.86 -21.53
C LYS A 96 7.11 1.33 -21.42
N THR A 97 8.06 0.48 -21.75
CA THR A 97 9.49 0.85 -21.81
C THR A 97 9.83 1.40 -23.19
N LYS A 98 9.90 2.73 -23.29
CA LYS A 98 10.87 3.40 -24.15
C LYS A 98 11.64 4.39 -23.27
N GLU A 99 12.90 4.05 -23.03
CA GLU A 99 13.96 4.89 -22.44
C GLU A 99 13.63 5.71 -21.18
N LYS A 100 14.31 5.34 -20.08
CA LYS A 100 14.35 6.05 -18.80
C LYS A 100 12.97 6.45 -18.24
N ALA A 101 12.30 5.49 -17.60
CA ALA A 101 11.38 5.86 -16.52
C ALA A 101 12.19 6.71 -15.51
N ALA A 102 11.96 8.01 -15.48
CA ALA A 102 12.85 9.03 -14.91
C ALA A 102 12.98 9.00 -13.37
N ARG A 103 12.70 7.87 -12.72
CA ARG A 103 13.08 7.51 -11.35
C ARG A 103 12.66 6.05 -11.18
N GLN A 104 13.58 5.12 -11.44
CA GLN A 104 13.52 3.84 -10.75
C GLN A 104 13.60 4.18 -9.26
N ILE A 105 12.58 3.83 -8.49
CA ILE A 105 12.76 3.74 -7.05
C ILE A 105 13.83 2.66 -6.89
N ASP A 106 15.02 3.04 -6.44
CA ASP A 106 16.09 2.11 -6.09
C ASP A 106 15.67 1.35 -4.83
N ASN A 107 14.61 0.54 -4.95
CA ASN A 107 14.28 -0.48 -3.99
C ASN A 107 15.23 -1.63 -4.31
N LYS A 108 16.42 -1.53 -3.72
CA LYS A 108 17.42 -2.59 -3.68
C LYS A 108 16.90 -3.90 -3.07
N ASP A 109 15.70 -3.86 -2.51
CA ASP A 109 14.91 -5.02 -2.14
C ASP A 109 13.87 -5.26 -3.24
N ASN A 110 14.12 -6.29 -4.01
CA ASN A 110 13.26 -6.81 -5.05
C ASN A 110 11.86 -7.02 -4.44
N ILE A 111 10.92 -6.09 -4.68
CA ILE A 111 9.55 -6.14 -4.14
C ILE A 111 8.93 -7.51 -4.45
N SER A 112 9.21 -8.06 -5.63
CA SER A 112 8.84 -9.42 -6.03
C SER A 112 9.37 -10.49 -5.06
N GLU A 113 10.63 -10.40 -4.61
CA GLU A 113 11.19 -11.33 -3.60
C GLU A 113 10.61 -11.06 -2.22
N GLN A 114 10.49 -9.80 -1.78
CA GLN A 114 9.86 -9.48 -0.50
C GLN A 114 8.43 -10.02 -0.46
N LEU A 115 7.65 -9.88 -1.53
CA LEU A 115 6.31 -10.43 -1.67
C LEU A 115 6.28 -11.97 -1.73
N GLN A 116 7.34 -12.63 -2.20
CA GLN A 116 7.47 -14.10 -2.20
C GLN A 116 7.68 -14.70 -0.80
N PHE A 117 8.18 -13.91 0.16
CA PHE A 117 8.45 -14.37 1.53
C PHE A 117 7.25 -14.24 2.49
N TRP A 118 6.16 -13.58 2.07
CA TRP A 118 4.92 -13.44 2.87
C TRP A 118 3.86 -14.46 2.49
#